data_AF-A0AAQ3NC15-F1
#
_entry.id   AF-A0AAQ3NC15-F1
#
_cell.length_a   1.000
_cell.length_b   1.000
_cell.length_c   1.000
_cell.angle_alpha   90.00
_cell.angle_beta   90.00
_cell.angle_gamma   90.00
#
_symmetry.space_group_name_H-M   'P 1'
#
loop_
_entity.id
_entity.type
_entity.pdbx_description
1 polymer ?
#
loop_
_entity_poly.entity_id
_entity_poly.type
_entity_poly.pdbx_seq_one_letter_code
_entity_poly.pdbx_strand_id
1 'polypeptide(L)'
;MEAVNAWGNTPLATVDPEIHDLIEKEKRRQCRAVIEALGSALTNKYSEGMPGNRYYGGNDFIDQIENLCRSRALEAFHLDPSRWGVNVQPYSGSPANFAAYTAVLQPHDRIMGLDLPSAGKKISARRLGSVI
;
A
#
# COMPACT_ATOMS: atom_id res chain seq x y z
N MET A 1 9.90 -32.69 9.53
CA MET A 1 9.10 -31.45 9.32
C MET A 1 7.64 -31.84 9.45
N GLU A 2 6.84 -31.01 10.12
CA GLU A 2 5.39 -31.23 10.18
C GLU A 2 4.77 -31.16 8.77
N ALA A 3 3.67 -31.88 8.56
CA ALA A 3 2.99 -31.88 7.27
C ALA A 3 2.47 -30.46 6.95
N VAL A 4 2.55 -30.03 5.69
CA VAL A 4 2.02 -28.73 5.23
C VAL A 4 0.55 -28.56 5.61
N ASN A 5 -0.23 -29.64 5.58
CA ASN A 5 -1.61 -29.60 6.02
C ASN A 5 -1.78 -29.28 7.51
N ALA A 6 -0.80 -29.59 8.36
CA ALA A 6 -0.88 -29.33 9.80
C ALA A 6 -0.68 -27.84 10.12
N TRP A 7 0.27 -27.17 9.48
CA TRP A 7 0.60 -25.76 9.78
C TRP A 7 0.07 -24.75 8.75
N GLY A 8 -0.04 -25.13 7.47
CA GLY A 8 -0.33 -24.21 6.36
C GLY A 8 -1.80 -24.13 5.93
N ASN A 9 -2.62 -25.13 6.28
CA ASN A 9 -4.03 -25.20 5.85
C ASN A 9 -5.03 -25.22 7.03
N THR A 10 -4.55 -25.20 8.27
CA THR A 10 -5.40 -25.19 9.46
C THR A 10 -5.97 -23.78 9.68
N PRO A 11 -7.27 -23.62 9.97
CA PRO A 11 -7.88 -22.30 10.19
C PRO A 11 -7.25 -21.53 11.36
N LEU A 12 -7.19 -20.20 11.24
CA LEU A 12 -6.67 -19.32 12.30
C LEU A 12 -7.36 -19.54 13.65
N ALA A 13 -8.67 -19.80 13.66
CA ALA A 13 -9.43 -20.08 14.88
C ALA A 13 -8.90 -21.28 15.67
N THR A 14 -8.21 -22.21 15.02
CA THR A 14 -7.61 -23.40 15.63
C THR A 14 -6.12 -23.19 15.93
N VAL A 15 -5.40 -22.50 15.04
CA VAL A 15 -3.96 -22.24 15.18
C VAL A 15 -3.68 -21.19 16.26
N ASP A 16 -4.48 -20.11 16.29
CA ASP A 16 -4.36 -19.00 17.23
C ASP A 16 -5.75 -18.45 17.60
N PRO A 17 -6.43 -19.08 18.58
CA PRO A 17 -7.76 -18.67 19.03
C PRO A 17 -7.80 -17.26 19.63
N GLU A 18 -6.69 -16.81 20.25
CA GLU A 18 -6.61 -15.50 20.90
C GLU A 18 -6.63 -14.36 19.86
N ILE A 19 -5.82 -14.48 18.82
CA ILE A 19 -5.83 -13.53 17.70
C ILE A 19 -7.16 -13.57 16.95
N HIS A 20 -7.72 -14.76 16.74
CA HIS A 20 -9.03 -14.90 16.10
C HIS A 20 -10.13 -14.13 16.86
N ASP A 21 -10.20 -14.25 18.19
CA ASP A 21 -11.18 -13.54 19.01
C ASP A 21 -11.01 -12.01 18.94
N LEU A 22 -9.77 -11.51 18.95
CA LEU A 22 -9.49 -10.08 18.77
C LEU A 22 -9.92 -9.56 17.40
N ILE A 23 -9.71 -10.33 16.33
CA ILE A 23 -10.12 -9.97 14.97
C ILE A 23 -11.65 -9.92 14.86
N GLU A 24 -12.37 -10.88 15.43
CA GLU A 24 -13.84 -10.89 15.40
C GLU A 24 -14.44 -9.69 16.15
N LYS A 25 -13.81 -9.26 17.24
CA LYS A 25 -14.20 -8.04 17.97
C LYS A 25 -14.06 -6.77 17.10
N GLU A 26 -13.02 -6.69 16.26
CA GLU A 26 -12.74 -5.52 15.40
C GLU A 26 -13.52 -5.54 14.06
N LYS A 27 -13.84 -6.74 13.53
CA LYS A 27 -14.42 -6.94 12.19
C LYS A 27 -15.72 -6.21 11.90
N ARG A 28 -16.48 -5.83 12.93
CA ARG A 28 -17.84 -5.26 12.80
C ARG A 28 -17.92 -3.93 12.02
N ARG A 29 -16.80 -3.28 11.69
CA ARG A 29 -16.77 -1.94 11.04
C ARG A 29 -16.35 -1.92 9.55
N GLN A 30 -15.97 -3.04 8.95
CA GLN A 30 -15.17 -3.01 7.71
C GLN A 30 -15.85 -3.63 6.46
N CYS A 31 -15.38 -3.23 5.27
CA CYS A 31 -15.88 -3.71 3.98
C CYS A 31 -15.32 -5.10 3.62
N ARG A 32 -16.21 -6.10 3.51
CA ARG A 32 -15.84 -7.51 3.30
C ARG A 32 -15.02 -7.76 2.03
N ALA A 33 -15.39 -7.14 0.90
CA ALA A 33 -14.74 -7.39 -0.38
C ALA A 33 -13.28 -6.94 -0.43
N VAL A 34 -12.94 -5.85 0.27
CA VAL A 34 -11.56 -5.34 0.34
C VAL A 34 -10.68 -6.26 1.19
N ILE A 35 -11.23 -6.76 2.31
CA ILE A 35 -10.51 -7.68 3.21
C ILE A 35 -10.24 -9.02 2.53
N GLU A 36 -11.18 -9.52 1.74
CA GLU A 36 -11.01 -10.79 1.02
C GLU A 36 -9.85 -10.74 0.02
N ALA A 37 -9.71 -9.64 -0.73
CA ALA A 37 -8.58 -9.44 -1.62
C ALA A 37 -7.25 -9.31 -0.85
N LEU A 38 -7.25 -8.60 0.28
CA LEU A 38 -6.07 -8.38 1.12
C LEU A 38 -5.53 -9.69 1.73
N GLY A 39 -6.42 -10.58 2.15
CA GLY A 39 -6.09 -11.90 2.74
C GLY A 39 -5.82 -13.02 1.73
N SER A 40 -5.56 -12.69 0.47
CA SER A 40 -5.40 -13.66 -0.61
C SER A 40 -3.94 -14.09 -0.83
N ALA A 41 -3.73 -15.08 -1.71
CA ALA A 41 -2.40 -15.57 -2.08
C ALA A 41 -1.51 -14.51 -2.77
N LEU A 42 -2.03 -13.32 -3.10
CA LEU A 42 -1.25 -12.23 -3.67
C LEU A 42 -0.08 -11.81 -2.75
N THR A 43 -0.23 -11.98 -1.43
CA THR A 43 0.84 -11.71 -0.45
C THR A 43 2.10 -12.56 -0.66
N ASN A 44 2.00 -13.67 -1.39
CA ASN A 44 3.12 -14.59 -1.61
C ASN A 44 4.02 -14.15 -2.77
N LYS A 45 3.61 -13.16 -3.58
CA LYS A 45 4.30 -12.84 -4.82
C LYS A 45 5.23 -11.63 -4.69
N TYR A 46 6.51 -11.86 -4.98
CA TYR A 46 7.49 -10.80 -5.19
C TYR A 46 7.40 -10.25 -6.63
N SER A 47 7.22 -8.94 -6.75
CA SER A 47 6.88 -8.27 -8.02
C SER A 47 7.59 -6.92 -8.20
N GLU A 48 8.84 -6.83 -7.75
CA GLU A 48 9.65 -5.61 -7.91
C GLU A 48 9.76 -5.15 -9.37
N GLY A 49 9.67 -3.84 -9.57
CA GLY A 49 9.62 -3.20 -10.88
C GLY A 49 8.22 -2.67 -11.21
N MET A 50 7.98 -2.43 -12.49
CA MET A 50 6.69 -1.97 -13.01
C MET A 50 6.06 -3.05 -13.90
N PRO A 51 4.74 -3.04 -14.14
CA PRO A 51 4.12 -3.94 -15.12
C PRO A 51 4.85 -3.92 -16.47
N GLY A 52 5.18 -5.10 -17.00
CA GLY A 52 5.97 -5.27 -18.23
C GLY A 52 7.49 -5.06 -18.08
N ASN A 53 7.98 -4.63 -16.92
CA ASN A 53 9.40 -4.47 -16.62
C ASN A 53 9.70 -4.89 -15.17
N ARG A 54 9.60 -6.20 -14.92
CA ARG A 54 9.80 -6.82 -13.60
C ARG A 54 11.20 -7.41 -13.49
N TYR A 55 11.76 -7.38 -12.29
CA TYR A 55 13.03 -8.07 -11.99
C TYR A 55 12.86 -9.60 -11.90
N TYR A 56 11.65 -10.07 -11.61
CA TYR A 56 11.34 -11.49 -11.43
C TYR A 56 10.26 -11.97 -12.40
N GLY A 57 10.31 -13.24 -12.78
CA GLY A 57 9.28 -13.90 -13.60
C GLY A 57 7.98 -14.21 -12.86
N GLY A 58 6.99 -14.69 -13.62
CA GLY A 58 5.70 -15.19 -13.10
C GLY A 58 4.75 -14.09 -12.59
N ASN A 59 4.84 -12.87 -13.15
CA ASN A 59 4.04 -11.71 -12.73
C ASN A 59 2.86 -11.41 -13.67
N ASP A 60 2.49 -12.33 -14.57
CA ASP A 60 1.48 -12.10 -15.62
C ASP A 60 0.14 -11.62 -15.06
N PHE A 61 -0.30 -12.22 -13.94
CA PHE A 61 -1.53 -11.82 -13.25
C PHE A 61 -1.34 -10.61 -12.34
N ILE A 62 -0.16 -10.43 -11.74
CA ILE A 62 0.14 -9.26 -10.91
C ILE A 62 0.14 -7.98 -11.75
N ASP A 63 0.72 -8.05 -12.94
CA ASP A 63 0.76 -6.94 -13.89
C ASP A 63 -0.66 -6.54 -14.33
N GLN A 64 -1.55 -7.50 -14.56
CA GLN A 64 -2.96 -7.22 -14.86
C GLN A 64 -3.67 -6.55 -13.68
N ILE A 65 -3.46 -7.04 -12.45
CA ILE A 65 -4.05 -6.46 -11.24
C ILE A 65 -3.55 -5.03 -11.01
N GLU A 66 -2.24 -4.80 -11.14
CA GLU A 66 -1.65 -3.48 -10.93
C GLU A 66 -2.09 -2.48 -12.00
N ASN A 67 -2.14 -2.89 -13.27
CA ASN A 67 -2.65 -2.03 -14.35
C ASN A 67 -4.14 -1.69 -14.15
N LEU A 68 -4.96 -2.65 -13.72
CA LEU A 68 -6.36 -2.41 -13.39
C LEU A 68 -6.53 -1.46 -12.21
N CYS A 69 -5.68 -1.58 -11.18
CA CYS A 69 -5.67 -0.66 -10.04
C CYS A 69 -5.35 0.77 -10.49
N ARG A 70 -4.32 0.92 -11.34
CA ARG A 70 -3.91 2.23 -11.89
C ARG A 70 -5.00 2.86 -12.75
N SER A 71 -5.62 2.09 -13.65
CA SER A 71 -6.69 2.62 -14.52
C SER A 71 -7.90 3.06 -13.71
N ARG A 72 -8.34 2.25 -12.74
CA ARG A 72 -9.45 2.59 -11.84
C ARG A 72 -9.15 3.79 -10.96
N ALA A 73 -7.91 3.97 -10.52
CA ALA A 73 -7.52 5.14 -9.76
C ALA A 73 -7.66 6.42 -10.59
N LEU A 74 -7.18 6.43 -11.84
CA LEU A 74 -7.34 7.57 -12.73
C LEU A 74 -8.83 7.86 -13.03
N GLU A 75 -9.62 6.82 -13.29
CA GLU A 75 -11.06 6.93 -13.53
C GLU A 75 -11.81 7.51 -12.33
N ALA A 76 -11.51 7.03 -11.12
CA ALA A 76 -12.16 7.48 -9.88
C ALA A 76 -11.93 8.97 -9.57
N PHE A 77 -10.81 9.53 -10.03
CA PHE A 77 -10.48 10.96 -9.90
C PHE A 77 -10.76 11.75 -11.19
N HIS A 78 -11.41 11.15 -12.18
CA HIS A 78 -11.76 11.77 -13.47
C HIS A 78 -10.55 12.36 -14.22
N LEU A 79 -9.42 11.64 -14.20
CA LEU A 79 -8.17 12.08 -14.80
C LEU A 79 -7.97 11.46 -16.19
N ASP A 80 -7.53 12.29 -17.13
CA ASP A 80 -7.13 11.86 -18.47
C ASP A 80 -5.79 11.09 -18.41
N PRO A 81 -5.75 9.80 -18.80
CA PRO A 81 -4.52 9.00 -18.77
C PRO A 81 -3.39 9.51 -19.66
N SER A 82 -3.69 10.34 -20.66
CA SER A 82 -2.65 10.97 -21.51
C SER A 82 -1.90 12.10 -20.78
N ARG A 83 -2.50 12.65 -19.73
CA ARG A 83 -1.96 13.78 -18.95
C ARG A 83 -1.52 13.38 -17.55
N TRP A 84 -2.11 12.33 -16.99
CA TRP A 84 -1.90 11.90 -15.62
C TRP A 84 -1.43 10.46 -15.57
N GLY A 85 -0.36 10.23 -14.82
CA GLY A 85 0.05 8.92 -14.37
C GLY A 85 -0.28 8.74 -12.88
N VAL A 86 -0.31 7.48 -12.45
CA VAL A 86 -0.44 7.12 -11.03
C VAL A 86 0.49 5.95 -10.70
N ASN A 87 1.14 6.04 -9.53
CA ASN A 87 1.84 4.94 -8.89
C ASN A 87 1.03 4.47 -7.68
N VAL A 88 0.67 3.19 -7.66
CA VAL A 88 -0.20 2.56 -6.65
C VAL A 88 0.57 1.66 -5.67
N GLN A 89 1.90 1.67 -5.73
CA GLN A 89 2.78 0.84 -4.90
C GLN A 89 3.12 1.38 -3.50
N PRO A 90 3.00 2.69 -3.15
CA PRO A 90 3.32 3.14 -1.81
C PRO A 90 2.51 2.43 -0.71
N TYR A 91 3.20 1.86 0.27
CA TYR A 91 2.59 1.04 1.34
C TYR A 91 1.60 1.79 2.23
N SER A 92 1.76 3.11 2.36
CA SER A 92 0.81 3.99 3.05
C SER A 92 1.09 5.44 2.66
N GLY A 93 0.32 6.38 3.21
CA GLY A 93 0.46 7.81 2.89
C GLY A 93 1.83 8.42 3.27
N SER A 94 2.44 7.96 4.37
CA SER A 94 3.75 8.50 4.80
C SER A 94 4.88 8.13 3.83
N PRO A 95 5.06 6.84 3.44
CA PRO A 95 5.96 6.46 2.35
C PRO A 95 5.63 7.13 1.02
N ALA A 96 4.34 7.33 0.68
CA ALA A 96 3.94 8.00 -0.55
C ALA A 96 4.47 9.44 -0.63
N ASN A 97 4.28 10.22 0.45
CA ASN A 97 4.80 11.58 0.52
C ASN A 97 6.33 11.61 0.46
N PHE A 98 7.00 10.73 1.20
CA PHE A 98 8.46 10.68 1.19
C PHE A 98 9.01 10.32 -0.20
N ALA A 99 8.42 9.35 -0.88
CA ALA A 99 8.79 9.00 -2.25
C ALA A 99 8.57 10.17 -3.22
N ALA A 100 7.45 10.90 -3.08
CA ALA A 100 7.17 12.08 -3.91
C ALA A 100 8.20 13.20 -3.69
N TYR A 101 8.60 13.46 -2.44
CA TYR A 101 9.63 14.46 -2.13
C TYR A 101 10.98 14.05 -2.70
N THR A 102 11.43 12.82 -2.44
CA THR A 102 12.71 12.30 -2.95
C THR A 102 12.78 12.27 -4.48
N ALA A 103 11.64 12.15 -5.17
CA ALA A 103 11.59 12.17 -6.62
C ALA A 103 11.88 13.55 -7.23
N VAL A 104 11.61 14.65 -6.52
CA VAL A 104 11.69 16.01 -7.07
C VAL A 104 12.61 16.97 -6.29
N LEU A 105 13.07 16.56 -5.12
CA LEU A 105 13.92 17.36 -4.23
C LEU A 105 15.25 16.67 -3.97
N GLN A 106 16.29 17.49 -3.77
CA GLN A 106 17.55 17.05 -3.20
C GLN A 106 17.52 17.11 -1.67
N PRO A 107 18.42 16.39 -0.98
CA PRO A 107 18.63 16.60 0.45
C PRO A 107 18.84 18.09 0.76
N HIS A 108 18.19 18.58 1.82
CA HIS A 108 18.20 19.98 2.27
C HIS A 108 17.39 21.00 1.45
N ASP A 109 16.71 20.57 0.38
CA ASP A 109 15.74 21.43 -0.29
C ASP A 109 14.59 21.80 0.65
N ARG A 110 14.07 23.01 0.48
CA ARG A 110 13.07 23.56 1.39
C ARG A 110 11.67 23.14 0.96
N ILE A 111 10.91 22.64 1.93
CA ILE A 111 9.48 22.34 1.79
C ILE A 111 8.67 23.22 2.73
N MET A 112 7.49 23.66 2.27
CA MET A 112 6.51 24.36 3.09
C MET A 112 5.24 23.53 3.17
N GLY A 113 4.63 23.50 4.36
CA GLY A 113 3.45 22.73 4.65
C GLY A 113 2.67 23.36 5.79
N LEU A 114 1.43 22.92 5.94
CA LEU A 114 0.56 23.39 7.00
C LEU A 114 1.08 22.91 8.37
N ASP A 115 1.07 23.79 9.36
CA ASP A 115 1.53 23.44 10.71
C ASP A 115 0.56 22.46 11.38
N LEU A 116 1.08 21.59 12.26
CA LEU A 116 0.30 20.53 12.93
C LEU A 116 -0.93 21.06 13.69
N PRO A 117 -0.84 22.16 14.47
CA PRO A 117 -1.99 22.72 15.18
C PRO A 117 -3.05 23.30 14.23
N SER A 118 -2.65 23.59 12.99
CA SER A 118 -3.54 24.12 11.94
C SER A 118 -4.08 23.01 11.02
N ALA A 119 -4.11 21.75 11.49
CA ALA A 119 -4.49 20.56 10.73
C ALA A 119 -3.43 20.03 9.73
N GLY A 120 -2.17 20.42 9.88
CA GLY A 120 -1.04 19.79 9.20
C GLY A 120 -0.88 18.31 9.56
N LYS A 121 -0.21 17.56 8.68
CA LYS A 121 0.14 16.14 8.94
C LYS A 121 1.60 16.06 9.38
N LYS A 122 1.97 15.05 10.19
CA LYS A 122 3.38 14.88 10.65
C LYS A 122 4.39 14.76 9.49
N ILE A 123 3.92 14.39 8.31
CA ILE A 123 4.67 14.18 7.07
C ILE A 123 4.61 15.38 6.10
N SER A 124 3.83 16.42 6.41
CA SER A 124 3.94 17.70 5.74
C SER A 124 5.02 18.51 6.46
N ALA A 125 6.02 18.97 5.70
CA ALA A 125 7.06 19.93 6.07
C ALA A 125 6.87 20.57 7.46
N ARG A 126 7.67 20.16 8.46
CA ARG A 126 7.68 20.90 9.72
C ARG A 126 8.37 22.23 9.50
N ARG A 127 7.68 23.30 9.90
CA ARG A 127 8.13 24.68 10.20
C ARG A 127 9.47 25.09 9.59
N LEU A 128 9.46 26.17 8.79
CA LEU A 128 10.65 26.99 8.48
C LEU A 128 11.45 27.22 9.78
N GLY A 129 12.51 26.44 10.02
CA GLY A 129 13.27 26.51 11.28
C GLY A 129 14.12 25.29 11.66
N SER A 130 13.91 24.09 11.12
CA SER A 130 14.86 22.98 11.33
C SER A 130 14.91 22.06 10.12
N VAL A 131 16.08 22.09 9.48
CA VAL A 131 16.52 21.41 8.26
C VAL A 131 16.45 19.88 8.43
N ILE A 132 15.95 19.19 7.39
CA ILE A 132 16.37 17.83 7.08
C ILE A 132 17.60 17.96 6.19
#